data_AF-A0A9D6QX90-F1
#
_entry.id   AF-A0A9D6QX90-F1
#
_cell.length_a   1.000
_cell.length_b   1.000
_cell.length_c   1.000
_cell.angle_alpha   90.00
_cell.angle_beta   90.00
_cell.angle_gamma   90.00
#
_symmetry.space_group_name_H-M   'P 1'
#
loop_
_entity.id
_entity.type
_entity.pdbx_description
1 polymer ?
#
loop_
_entity_poly.entity_id
_entity_poly.type
_entity_poly.pdbx_seq_one_letter_code
_entity_poly.pdbx_strand_id
1 'polypeptide(L)'
;GELLEQWERIKRSEKPEAKSDKADLPRALPALMRAQKIAEKTKTRVNLKQIAANVEKLSRAKNKEDKLGEVLFALAAYAEEKKLDAEAALRAAVAIH
;
A
#
# COMPACT_ATOMS: atom_id res chain seq x y z
N GLY A 1 -0.16 20.22 12.18
CA GLY A 1 -0.94 19.16 12.87
C GLY A 1 0.03 18.37 13.71
N GLU A 2 -0.01 18.58 15.03
CA GLU A 2 1.02 18.13 15.99
C GLU A 2 1.28 16.61 15.94
N LEU A 3 0.31 15.82 15.50
CA LEU A 3 0.44 14.37 15.35
C LEU A 3 1.47 13.97 14.29
N LEU A 4 1.54 14.65 13.14
CA LEU A 4 2.49 14.32 12.06
C LEU A 4 3.95 14.55 12.49
N GLU A 5 4.19 15.59 13.29
CA GLU A 5 5.52 15.93 13.79
C GLU A 5 5.98 15.01 14.92
N GLN A 6 5.06 14.56 15.78
CA GLN A 6 5.37 13.56 16.80
C GLN A 6 5.75 12.20 16.18
N TRP A 7 5.06 11.78 15.12
CA TRP A 7 5.35 10.52 14.43
C TRP A 7 6.73 10.51 13.76
N GLU A 8 7.16 11.63 13.16
CA GLU A 8 8.51 11.76 12.57
C GLU A 8 9.62 11.82 13.63
N ARG A 9 9.32 12.36 14.82
CA ARG A 9 10.25 12.42 15.95
C ARG A 9 10.47 11.02 16.55
N ILE A 10 9.40 10.21 16.64
CA ILE A 10 9.44 8.83 17.14
C ILE A 10 10.18 7.88 16.17
N LYS A 11 10.01 8.05 14.84
CA LYS A 11 10.75 7.27 13.84
C LYS A 11 12.27 7.47 13.88
N ARG A 12 12.75 8.62 14.37
CA ARG A 12 14.17 8.98 14.34
C ARG A 12 14.96 8.41 15.54
N SER A 13 14.26 8.00 16.59
CA SER A 13 14.85 7.50 17.85
C SER A 13 15.06 5.99 17.93
N GLU A 14 14.57 5.20 16.97
CA GLU A 14 14.75 3.73 16.97
C GLU A 14 15.52 3.26 15.74
N LYS A 15 16.84 3.15 15.87
CA LYS A 15 17.65 2.34 14.96
C LYS A 15 18.64 1.46 15.73
N PRO A 16 18.23 0.26 16.17
CA PRO A 16 19.14 -0.86 16.29
C PRO A 16 19.14 -1.66 14.97
N GLU A 17 20.33 -1.68 14.38
CA GLU A 17 20.90 -2.67 13.45
C GLU A 17 20.00 -3.75 12.82
N ALA A 18 19.82 -3.61 11.51
CA ALA A 18 19.72 -4.63 10.46
C ALA A 18 19.06 -5.98 10.80
N LYS A 19 17.88 -6.24 10.20
CA LYS A 19 17.55 -7.53 9.56
C LYS A 19 16.29 -7.45 8.68
N SER A 20 16.50 -7.64 7.38
CA SER A 20 15.52 -7.86 6.30
C SER A 20 14.74 -6.64 5.80
N ASP A 21 14.82 -6.39 4.49
CA ASP A 21 14.11 -5.32 3.80
C ASP A 21 12.58 -5.39 3.89
N LYS A 22 12.02 -6.48 4.40
CA LYS A 22 10.58 -6.63 4.66
C LYS A 22 10.18 -6.32 6.12
N ALA A 23 11.14 -6.15 7.04
CA ALA A 23 10.89 -5.99 8.48
C ALA A 23 10.70 -4.56 8.97
N ASP A 24 11.02 -3.54 8.16
CA ASP A 24 10.92 -2.13 8.59
C ASP A 24 9.49 -1.57 8.64
N LEU A 25 8.48 -2.38 8.28
CA LEU A 25 7.09 -1.95 8.31
C LEU A 25 6.42 -2.42 9.60
N PRO A 26 5.94 -1.50 10.46
CA PRO A 26 5.19 -1.88 11.65
C PRO A 26 4.05 -2.83 11.28
N ARG A 27 3.96 -3.97 11.96
CA ARG A 27 2.90 -4.98 11.72
C ARG A 27 1.50 -4.42 11.95
N ALA A 28 1.40 -3.35 12.74
CA ALA A 28 0.15 -2.64 13.04
C ALA A 28 -0.32 -1.71 11.91
N LEU A 29 0.42 -1.58 10.80
CA LEU A 29 -0.04 -0.75 9.69
C LEU A 29 -1.29 -1.36 9.02
N PRO A 30 -2.29 -0.52 8.70
CA PRO A 30 -3.39 -0.92 7.83
C PRO A 30 -2.90 -1.52 6.51
N ALA A 31 -3.67 -2.46 5.96
CA ALA A 31 -3.24 -3.30 4.86
C ALA A 31 -2.89 -2.51 3.58
N LEU A 32 -3.69 -1.50 3.19
CA LEU A 32 -3.40 -0.71 1.98
C LEU A 32 -2.22 0.24 2.20
N MET A 33 -2.12 0.86 3.37
CA MET A 33 -0.94 1.65 3.71
C MET A 33 0.34 0.82 3.68
N ARG A 34 0.30 -0.42 4.19
CA ARG A 34 1.43 -1.35 4.12
C ARG A 34 1.75 -1.73 2.68
N ALA A 35 0.75 -2.02 1.85
CA ALA A 35 0.93 -2.31 0.43
C ALA A 35 1.60 -1.14 -0.32
N GLN A 36 1.16 0.09 -0.03
CA GLN A 36 1.71 1.30 -0.64
C GLN A 36 3.19 1.49 -0.28
N LYS A 37 3.56 1.35 1.00
CA LYS A 37 4.97 1.43 1.42
C LYS A 37 5.84 0.31 0.87
N ILE A 38 5.28 -0.89 0.69
CA ILE A 38 5.99 -1.98 0.00
C ILE A 38 6.27 -1.55 -1.44
N ALA A 39 5.27 -1.03 -2.16
CA ALA A 39 5.42 -0.56 -3.53
C ALA A 39 6.45 0.58 -3.65
N GLU A 40 6.46 1.52 -2.70
CA GLU A 40 7.49 2.56 -2.58
C GLU A 40 8.89 1.94 -2.45
N LYS A 41 9.08 1.04 -1.47
CA LYS A 41 10.37 0.40 -1.17
C LYS A 41 10.88 -0.46 -2.35
N THR A 42 9.98 -1.18 -3.02
CA THR A 42 10.31 -2.02 -4.19
C THR A 42 10.33 -1.25 -5.50
N LYS A 43 10.08 0.07 -5.47
CA LYS A 43 9.96 0.93 -6.66
C LYS A 43 8.99 0.37 -7.70
N THR A 44 7.90 -0.26 -7.23
CA THR A 44 6.88 -0.83 -8.09
C THR A 44 6.10 0.28 -8.76
N ARG A 45 6.14 0.31 -10.10
CA ARG A 45 5.40 1.25 -10.93
C ARG A 45 4.35 0.49 -11.72
N VAL A 46 3.12 0.99 -11.70
CA VAL A 46 1.98 0.35 -12.35
C VAL A 46 1.16 1.41 -13.06
N ASN A 47 0.77 1.13 -14.30
CA ASN A 47 -0.16 1.99 -15.04
C ASN A 47 -1.59 1.42 -15.06
N LEU A 48 -2.55 2.26 -15.44
CA LEU A 48 -3.97 1.88 -15.48
C LEU A 48 -4.27 0.71 -16.44
N LYS A 49 -3.50 0.54 -17.52
CA LYS A 49 -3.68 -0.60 -18.45
C LYS A 49 -3.33 -1.93 -17.78
N GLN A 50 -2.27 -1.96 -16.99
CA GLN A 50 -1.87 -3.14 -16.22
C GLN A 50 -2.90 -3.48 -15.14
N ILE A 51 -3.47 -2.47 -14.47
CA ILE A 51 -4.55 -2.66 -13.49
C ILE A 51 -5.78 -3.26 -14.18
N ALA A 52 -6.22 -2.70 -15.31
CA ALA A 52 -7.34 -3.21 -16.07
C ALA A 52 -7.14 -4.69 -16.47
N ALA A 53 -5.95 -5.03 -16.98
CA ALA A 53 -5.61 -6.41 -17.31
C ALA A 53 -5.65 -7.35 -16.09
N ASN A 54 -5.26 -6.88 -14.90
CA ASN A 54 -5.37 -7.68 -13.68
C ASN A 54 -6.82 -7.89 -13.23
N VAL A 55 -7.69 -6.90 -13.41
CA VAL A 55 -9.13 -7.03 -13.16
C VAL A 55 -9.76 -8.04 -14.13
N GLU A 56 -9.38 -8.03 -15.41
CA GLU A 56 -9.83 -9.05 -16.36
C GLU A 56 -9.38 -10.46 -15.94
N LYS A 57 -8.12 -10.62 -15.52
CA LYS A 57 -7.62 -11.91 -15.00
C LYS A 57 -8.37 -12.36 -13.75
N LEU A 58 -8.67 -11.45 -12.82
CA LEU A 58 -9.47 -11.73 -11.63
C LEU A 58 -10.83 -12.33 -12.00
N SER A 59 -11.50 -11.79 -13.03
CA SER A 59 -12.82 -12.28 -13.45
C SER A 59 -12.83 -13.75 -13.92
N ARG A 60 -11.68 -14.25 -14.41
CA ARG A 60 -11.51 -15.62 -14.95
C ARG A 60 -10.78 -16.55 -13.99
N ALA A 61 -10.28 -16.06 -12.87
CA ALA A 61 -9.46 -16.82 -11.96
C ALA A 61 -10.27 -17.83 -11.13
N LYS A 62 -9.73 -19.04 -10.95
CA LYS A 62 -10.26 -20.02 -9.99
C LYS A 62 -10.03 -19.60 -8.54
N ASN A 63 -8.87 -19.00 -8.25
CA ASN A 63 -8.58 -18.39 -6.94
C ASN A 63 -8.77 -16.87 -7.02
N LYS A 64 -9.94 -16.40 -6.58
CA LYS A 64 -10.32 -14.98 -6.68
C LYS A 64 -9.66 -14.12 -5.61
N GLU A 65 -9.39 -14.65 -4.42
CA GLU A 65 -8.82 -13.87 -3.31
C GLU A 65 -7.38 -13.44 -3.60
N ASP A 66 -6.54 -14.37 -4.05
CA ASP A 66 -5.14 -14.05 -4.43
C ASP A 66 -5.09 -12.98 -5.54
N LYS A 67 -5.96 -13.13 -6.56
CA LYS A 67 -6.02 -12.18 -7.67
C LYS A 67 -6.61 -10.84 -7.27
N LEU A 68 -7.53 -10.81 -6.33
CA LEU A 68 -8.01 -9.57 -5.74
C LEU A 68 -6.86 -8.85 -5.01
N GLY A 69 -6.04 -9.61 -4.25
CA GLY A 69 -4.83 -9.09 -3.61
C GLY A 69 -3.86 -8.44 -4.60
N GLU A 70 -3.61 -9.07 -5.75
CA GLU A 70 -2.79 -8.50 -6.83
C GLU A 70 -3.36 -7.18 -7.37
N VAL A 71 -4.68 -7.09 -7.54
CA VAL A 71 -5.35 -5.86 -8.00
C VAL A 71 -5.25 -4.75 -6.95
N LEU A 72 -5.49 -5.06 -5.67
CA LEU A 72 -5.39 -4.11 -4.56
C LEU A 72 -3.95 -3.59 -4.41
N PHE A 73 -2.95 -4.47 -4.50
CA PHE A 73 -1.55 -4.07 -4.47
C PHE A 73 -1.18 -3.17 -5.67
N ALA A 74 -1.67 -3.50 -6.86
CA ALA A 74 -1.45 -2.70 -8.06
C ALA A 74 -2.06 -1.29 -7.93
N LEU A 75 -3.25 -1.16 -7.32
CA LEU A 75 -3.88 0.12 -7.01
C LEU A 75 -3.07 0.92 -5.98
N ALA A 76 -2.57 0.28 -4.92
CA ALA A 76 -1.70 0.93 -3.94
C ALA A 76 -0.38 1.42 -4.56
N ALA A 77 0.22 0.64 -5.46
CA ALA A 77 1.41 1.06 -6.21
C ALA A 77 1.14 2.24 -7.15
N TYR A 78 -0.02 2.27 -7.81
CA TYR A 78 -0.45 3.40 -8.61
C TYR A 78 -0.67 4.66 -7.77
N ALA A 79 -1.32 4.53 -6.60
CA ALA A 79 -1.51 5.63 -5.66
C ALA A 79 -0.16 6.23 -5.21
N GLU A 80 0.82 5.38 -4.91
CA GLU A 80 2.18 5.83 -4.58
C GLU A 80 2.82 6.64 -5.72
N GLU A 81 2.73 6.16 -6.96
CA GLU A 81 3.25 6.89 -8.11
C GLU A 81 2.58 8.27 -8.30
N LYS A 82 1.29 8.37 -7.97
CA LYS A 82 0.53 9.62 -8.06
C LYS A 82 0.56 10.46 -6.79
N LYS A 83 1.35 10.07 -5.77
CA LYS A 83 1.44 10.75 -4.47
C LYS A 83 0.09 10.88 -3.77
N LEU A 84 -0.76 9.86 -3.90
CA LEU A 84 -2.04 9.73 -3.22
C LEU A 84 -1.89 8.78 -2.02
N ASP A 85 -2.65 9.01 -0.94
CA ASP A 85 -2.74 8.07 0.18
C ASP A 85 -3.88 7.08 -0.06
N ALA A 86 -3.53 5.83 -0.40
CA ALA A 86 -4.49 4.78 -0.73
C ALA A 86 -5.44 4.44 0.43
N GLU A 87 -4.93 4.46 1.66
CA GLU A 87 -5.71 4.12 2.86
C GLU A 87 -6.67 5.25 3.22
N ALA A 88 -6.22 6.50 3.17
CA ALA A 88 -7.09 7.67 3.37
C ALA A 88 -8.18 7.73 2.29
N ALA A 89 -7.85 7.47 1.04
CA ALA A 89 -8.82 7.44 -0.06
C ALA A 89 -9.90 6.38 0.15
N LEU A 90 -9.53 5.15 0.53
CA LEU A 90 -10.52 4.10 0.81
C LEU A 90 -11.37 4.45 2.04
N ARG A 91 -10.76 4.93 3.13
CA ARG A 91 -11.51 5.33 4.34
C ARG A 91 -12.54 6.41 4.03
N ALA A 92 -12.19 7.41 3.23
CA ALA A 92 -13.12 8.46 2.82
C ALA A 92 -14.28 7.91 2.00
N ALA A 93 -14.01 6.99 1.05
CA ALA A 93 -15.06 6.36 0.24
C ALA A 93 -16.02 5.51 1.09
N VAL A 94 -15.48 4.73 2.03
CA VAL A 94 -16.29 3.86 2.91
C VAL A 94 -17.12 4.68 3.89
N ALA A 95 -16.65 5.84 4.36
CA ALA A 95 -17.41 6.69 5.29
C ALA A 95 -18.70 7.29 4.70
N ILE A 96 -18.88 7.23 3.38
CA ILE A 96 -20.07 7.73 2.68
C ILE A 96 -21.12 6.62 2.50
N HIS A 97 -20.76 5.36 2.76
CA HIS A 97 -21.61 4.19 2.64
C HIS A 97 -21.96 3.59 4.01
#